data_AF-A0A2P2K522-F1
#
_entry.id   AF-A0A2P2K522-F1
#
_cell.length_a   1.000
_cell.length_b   1.000
_cell.length_c   1.000
_cell.angle_alpha   90.00
_cell.angle_beta   90.00
_cell.angle_gamma   90.00
#
_symmetry.space_group_name_H-M   'P 1'
#
loop_
_entity.id
_entity.type
_entity.pdbx_description
1 polymer ?
#
loop_
_entity_poly.entity_id
_entity_poly.type
_entity_poly.pdbx_seq_one_letter_code
_entity_poly.pdbx_strand_id
1 'polypeptide(L)'
;MAKPLKDQAFASPDKVAELVQKVHAAIHQELPAVLAKMKLYLQNQSTRTILFKPIKTNIIEAHVQVQALLKAEYSPEDHNVISMVSIPDLQAQLGKLQ
;
A
#
# COMPACT_ATOMS: atom_id res chain seq x y z
N MET A 1 6.53 -20.13 22.82
CA MET A 1 7.06 -19.15 21.84
C MET A 1 6.27 -19.35 20.56
N ALA A 2 5.63 -18.30 20.02
CA ALA A 2 4.91 -18.41 18.75
C ALA A 2 5.91 -18.70 17.62
N LYS A 3 5.53 -19.51 16.63
CA LYS A 3 6.39 -19.78 15.47
C LYS A 3 6.65 -18.45 14.72
N PRO A 4 7.86 -18.21 14.21
CA PRO A 4 8.19 -17.06 13.36
C PRO A 4 7.14 -16.87 12.26
N LEU A 5 6.84 -15.63 11.88
CA LEU A 5 5.72 -15.34 10.97
C LEU A 5 5.89 -16.09 9.64
N LYS A 6 7.11 -16.11 9.09
CA LYS A 6 7.48 -16.81 7.85
C LYS A 6 7.25 -18.33 7.86
N ASP A 7 7.18 -18.96 9.03
CA ASP A 7 6.98 -20.41 9.15
C ASP A 7 5.47 -20.77 9.11
N GLN A 8 4.60 -19.76 8.97
CA GLN A 8 3.16 -19.93 8.83
C GLN A 8 2.77 -19.98 7.35
N ALA A 9 1.94 -20.96 6.97
CA ALA A 9 1.62 -21.21 5.56
C ALA A 9 0.98 -20.02 4.82
N PHE A 10 0.34 -19.07 5.53
CA PHE A 10 -0.23 -17.86 4.93
C PHE A 10 0.81 -16.75 4.69
N ALA A 11 1.99 -16.87 5.28
CA ALA A 11 3.06 -15.88 5.29
C ALA A 11 4.29 -16.38 4.50
N SER A 12 4.09 -17.34 3.59
CA SER A 12 5.13 -17.64 2.61
C SER A 12 5.39 -16.40 1.73
N PRO A 13 6.63 -16.20 1.24
CA PRO A 13 6.97 -15.06 0.38
C PRO A 13 6.01 -14.89 -0.80
N ASP A 14 5.61 -15.97 -1.47
CA ASP A 14 4.64 -15.94 -2.57
C ASP A 14 3.26 -15.43 -2.16
N LYS A 15 2.78 -15.82 -0.97
CA LYS A 15 1.48 -15.38 -0.45
C LYS A 15 1.50 -13.91 -0.08
N VAL A 16 2.61 -13.44 0.48
CA VAL A 16 2.81 -12.01 0.75
C VAL A 16 2.93 -11.23 -0.55
N ALA A 17 3.63 -11.74 -1.56
CA ALA A 17 3.71 -11.15 -2.89
C ALA A 17 2.31 -10.98 -3.52
N GLU A 18 1.46 -12.01 -3.44
CA GLU A 18 0.07 -11.97 -3.90
C GLU A 18 -0.72 -10.83 -3.22
N LEU A 19 -0.54 -10.65 -1.90
CA LEU A 19 -1.17 -9.56 -1.15
C LEU A 19 -0.65 -8.18 -1.57
N VAL A 20 0.67 -8.03 -1.75
CA VAL A 20 1.28 -6.79 -2.24
C VAL A 20 0.74 -6.43 -3.63
N GLN A 21 0.57 -7.41 -4.52
CA GLN A 21 -0.03 -7.19 -5.84
C GLN A 21 -1.49 -6.76 -5.76
N LYS A 22 -2.28 -7.32 -4.83
CA LYS A 22 -3.67 -6.87 -4.60
C LYS A 22 -3.72 -5.43 -4.11
N VAL A 23 -2.84 -5.05 -3.16
CA VAL A 23 -2.73 -3.66 -2.70
C VAL A 23 -2.33 -2.72 -3.84
N HIS A 24 -1.36 -3.13 -4.65
CA HIS A 24 -0.94 -2.39 -5.83
C HIS A 24 -2.11 -2.18 -6.81
N ALA A 25 -2.90 -3.22 -7.09
CA ALA A 25 -4.08 -3.13 -7.94
C ALA A 25 -5.13 -2.17 -7.35
N ALA A 26 -5.43 -2.26 -6.05
CA ALA A 26 -6.38 -1.38 -5.38
C ALA A 26 -5.96 0.10 -5.46
N ILE A 27 -4.67 0.40 -5.31
CA ILE A 27 -4.12 1.76 -5.45
C ILE A 27 -4.27 2.29 -6.89
N HIS A 28 -4.12 1.44 -7.90
CA HIS A 28 -4.12 1.87 -9.31
C HIS A 28 -5.48 1.81 -9.98
N GLN A 29 -6.44 1.04 -9.46
CA GLN A 29 -7.74 0.81 -10.08
C GLN A 29 -8.88 1.34 -9.22
N GLU A 30 -8.94 0.95 -7.95
CA GLU A 30 -10.06 1.28 -7.07
C GLU A 30 -9.98 2.70 -6.53
N LEU A 31 -8.82 3.10 -6.02
CA LEU A 31 -8.62 4.44 -5.46
C LEU A 31 -8.91 5.55 -6.49
N PRO A 32 -8.41 5.51 -7.74
CA PRO A 32 -8.73 6.52 -8.75
C PRO A 32 -10.23 6.58 -9.07
N ALA A 33 -10.93 5.44 -9.07
CA ALA A 33 -12.38 5.41 -9.29
C ALA A 33 -13.15 6.12 -8.16
N VAL A 34 -12.72 5.94 -6.91
CA VAL A 34 -13.27 6.67 -5.76
C VAL A 34 -13.01 8.17 -5.88
N LEU A 35 -11.78 8.57 -6.25
CA LEU A 35 -11.43 9.97 -6.43
C LEU A 35 -12.18 10.62 -7.59
N ALA A 36 -12.44 9.88 -8.67
CA ALA A 36 -13.27 10.35 -9.78
C ALA A 36 -14.71 10.64 -9.29
N LYS A 37 -15.31 9.75 -8.49
CA LYS A 37 -16.62 10.00 -7.87
C LYS A 37 -16.58 11.21 -6.95
N MET A 38 -15.53 11.37 -6.14
CA MET A 38 -15.37 12.57 -5.31
C MET A 38 -15.31 13.84 -6.17
N LYS A 39 -14.60 13.83 -7.31
CA LYS A 39 -14.56 14.97 -8.25
C LYS A 39 -15.94 15.29 -8.85
N LEU A 40 -16.76 14.28 -9.15
CA LEU A 40 -18.11 14.47 -9.68
C LEU A 40 -19.06 15.14 -8.69
N TYR A 41 -19.03 14.71 -7.41
CA TYR A 41 -20.00 15.16 -6.40
C TYR A 41 -19.50 16.29 -5.50
N LEU A 42 -18.19 16.50 -5.43
CA LEU A 42 -17.57 17.52 -4.57
C LEU A 42 -16.68 18.42 -5.42
N GLN A 43 -17.26 19.49 -5.97
CA GLN A 43 -16.57 20.38 -6.91
C GLN A 43 -15.48 21.25 -6.28
N ASN A 44 -15.53 21.50 -4.97
CA ASN A 44 -14.50 22.29 -4.28
C ASN A 44 -13.18 21.49 -4.14
N GLN A 45 -12.12 21.98 -4.79
CA GLN A 45 -10.80 21.35 -4.76
C GLN A 45 -10.20 21.29 -3.35
N SER A 46 -10.31 22.38 -2.58
CA SER A 46 -9.77 22.43 -1.22
C SER A 46 -10.42 21.37 -0.33
N THR A 47 -11.74 21.20 -0.43
CA THR A 47 -12.45 20.15 0.31
C THR A 47 -12.00 18.75 -0.12
N ARG A 48 -11.83 18.49 -1.42
CA ARG A 48 -11.28 17.21 -1.89
C ARG A 48 -9.87 16.94 -1.36
N THR A 49 -9.00 17.95 -1.35
CA THR A 49 -7.64 17.84 -0.81
C THR A 49 -7.64 17.53 0.69
N ILE A 50 -8.49 18.21 1.46
CA ILE A 50 -8.66 17.95 2.90
C ILE A 50 -9.10 16.51 3.14
N LEU A 51 -10.03 15.99 2.33
CA LEU A 51 -10.52 14.62 2.43
C LEU A 51 -9.52 13.57 1.93
N PHE A 52 -8.72 13.88 0.91
CA PHE A 52 -7.72 12.96 0.39
C PHE A 52 -6.50 12.81 1.31
N LYS A 53 -6.12 13.88 2.04
CA LYS A 53 -4.98 13.87 2.96
C LYS A 53 -4.98 12.69 3.94
N PRO A 54 -6.05 12.41 4.72
CA PRO A 54 -6.07 11.26 5.63
C PRO A 54 -6.01 9.91 4.89
N ILE A 55 -6.60 9.80 3.70
CA ILE A 55 -6.52 8.58 2.87
C ILE A 55 -5.07 8.30 2.48
N LYS A 56 -4.38 9.32 1.95
CA LYS A 56 -2.96 9.23 1.57
C LYS A 56 -2.08 8.88 2.77
N THR A 57 -2.27 9.56 3.91
CA THR A 57 -1.51 9.31 5.14
C THR A 57 -1.68 7.87 5.61
N ASN A 58 -2.92 7.37 5.70
CA ASN A 58 -3.18 6.01 6.16
C ASN A 58 -2.53 4.95 5.26
N ILE A 59 -2.59 5.12 3.93
CA ILE A 59 -1.96 4.20 2.98
C ILE A 59 -0.44 4.17 3.21
N ILE A 60 0.20 5.34 3.34
CA ILE A 60 1.65 5.44 3.56
C ILE A 60 2.04 4.78 4.88
N GLU A 61 1.33 5.10 5.98
CA GLU A 61 1.64 4.55 7.31
C GLU A 61 1.49 3.03 7.36
N ALA A 62 0.42 2.48 6.77
CA ALA A 62 0.25 1.03 6.66
C ALA A 62 1.40 0.38 5.86
N HIS A 63 1.81 1.01 4.75
CA HIS A 63 2.91 0.50 3.92
C HIS A 63 4.26 0.53 4.66
N VAL A 64 4.51 1.57 5.48
CA VAL A 64 5.70 1.66 6.35
C VAL A 64 5.71 0.52 7.37
N GLN A 65 4.57 0.25 8.02
CA GLN A 65 4.47 -0.82 9.02
C GLN A 65 4.73 -2.19 8.38
N VAL A 66 4.15 -2.45 7.21
CA VAL A 66 4.39 -3.70 6.47
C VAL A 66 5.85 -3.81 6.04
N GLN A 67 6.48 -2.75 5.51
CA GLN A 67 7.91 -2.79 5.17
C GLN A 67 8.79 -3.07 6.39
N ALA A 68 8.47 -2.50 7.55
CA ALA A 68 9.21 -2.76 8.78
C ALA A 68 9.09 -4.23 9.21
N LEU A 69 7.89 -4.81 9.08
CA LEU A 69 7.65 -6.23 9.34
C LEU A 69 8.42 -7.14 8.38
N LEU A 70 8.43 -6.81 7.08
CA LEU A 70 9.16 -7.59 6.08
C LEU A 70 10.67 -7.61 6.35
N LYS A 71 11.24 -6.44 6.68
CA LYS A 71 12.66 -6.31 7.03
C LYS A 71 13.06 -7.10 8.27
N ALA A 72 12.13 -7.27 9.22
CA ALA A 72 12.40 -8.01 10.46
C ALA A 72 12.32 -9.54 10.26
N GLU A 73 11.39 -10.02 9.45
CA GLU A 73 11.03 -11.45 9.41
C GLU A 73 11.55 -12.19 8.17
N TYR A 74 11.83 -11.50 7.07
CA TYR A 74 12.12 -12.10 5.76
C TYR A 74 13.56 -11.86 5.31
N SER A 75 14.11 -12.81 4.55
CA SER A 75 15.46 -12.72 4.01
C SER A 75 15.53 -11.73 2.83
N PRO A 76 16.72 -11.23 2.44
CA PRO A 76 16.86 -10.40 1.24
C PRO A 76 16.35 -11.06 -0.04
N GLU A 77 16.40 -12.39 -0.13
CA GLU A 77 15.90 -13.15 -1.28
C GLU A 77 14.37 -13.11 -1.33
N ASP A 78 13.71 -13.27 -0.19
CA ASP A 78 12.25 -13.17 -0.07
C ASP A 78 11.75 -11.77 -0.46
N HIS A 79 12.52 -10.72 -0.14
CA HIS A 79 12.16 -9.35 -0.52
C HIS A 79 12.09 -9.17 -2.04
N ASN A 80 12.93 -9.90 -2.80
CA ASN A 80 12.87 -9.87 -4.27
C ASN A 80 11.61 -10.57 -4.80
N VAL A 81 11.17 -11.64 -4.14
CA VAL A 81 9.91 -12.34 -4.49
C VAL A 81 8.70 -11.46 -4.17
N ILE A 82 8.68 -10.85 -2.98
CA ILE A 82 7.57 -10.00 -2.53
C ILE A 82 7.47 -8.73 -3.37
N SER A 83 8.61 -8.16 -3.80
CA SER A 83 8.70 -7.02 -4.73
C SER A 83 7.82 -5.83 -4.31
N MET A 84 7.91 -5.43 -3.04
CA MET A 84 7.13 -4.32 -2.50
C MET A 84 7.64 -2.96 -3.01
N VAL A 85 6.72 -2.07 -3.40
CA VAL A 85 7.06 -0.70 -3.83
C VAL A 85 7.70 0.09 -2.69
N SER A 86 8.70 0.92 -3.02
CA SER A 86 9.38 1.78 -2.05
C SER A 86 8.44 2.88 -1.52
N ILE A 87 8.71 3.40 -0.31
CA ILE A 87 7.93 4.51 0.24
C ILE A 87 7.99 5.77 -0.63
N PRO A 88 9.17 6.20 -1.13
CA PRO A 88 9.25 7.35 -2.04
C PRO A 88 8.43 7.15 -3.32
N ASP A 89 8.47 5.96 -3.92
CA ASP A 89 7.72 5.68 -5.15
C ASP A 89 6.22 5.67 -4.89
N LEU A 90 5.78 5.07 -3.77
CA LEU A 90 4.37 5.10 -3.35
C LEU A 90 3.89 6.55 -3.11
N GLN A 91 4.70 7.36 -2.43
CA GLN A 91 4.38 8.78 -2.22
C GLN A 91 4.25 9.54 -3.55
N ALA A 92 5.12 9.25 -4.52
CA ALA A 92 5.07 9.84 -5.85
C ALA A 92 3.83 9.36 -6.63
N GLN A 93 3.48 8.07 -6.57
CA GLN A 93 2.28 7.51 -7.18
C GLN A 93 1.01 8.18 -6.63
N LEU A 94 0.87 8.24 -5.29
CA LEU A 94 -0.28 8.88 -4.64
C LEU A 94 -0.33 10.39 -4.88
N GLY A 95 0.83 11.04 -5.04
CA GLY A 95 0.93 12.46 -5.36
C GLY A 95 0.32 12.80 -6.73
N LYS A 96 0.37 11.89 -7.70
CA LYS A 96 -0.23 12.07 -9.03
C LYS A 96 -1.76 12.01 -9.03
N LEU A 97 -2.38 11.55 -7.94
CA LEU A 97 -3.83 11.40 -7.81
C LEU A 97 -4.55 12.64 -7.26
N GLN A 98 -3.81 13.63 -6.75
CA GLN A 98 -4.36 14.89 -6.22
C GLN A 98 -4.93 15.78 -7.32
#